data_AF-A0A370HWQ9-F1
#
_entry.id   AF-A0A370HWQ9-F1
#
_cell.length_a   1.000
_cell.length_b   1.000
_cell.length_c   1.000
_cell.angle_alpha   90.00
_cell.angle_beta   90.00
_cell.angle_gamma   90.00
#
_symmetry.space_group_name_H-M   'P 1'
#
loop_
_entity.id
_entity.type
_entity.pdbx_description
1 polymer ?
#
loop_
_entity_poly.entity_id
_entity_poly.type
_entity_poly.pdbx_seq_one_letter_code
_entity_poly.pdbx_strand_id
1 'polypeptide(L)'
;MSDPYSSTSDADVARLRLEAERHRWLLREPIEEYWHRIAQRAADLGLEPGSLLIDQAERFIADLLIDPDHHVDLDLEAYRAVRDGVPVRYDAPNHLFVARIAGREVHIRPNGPERRLGIIARLAASGVDLDQILTVAAVVVTHPGRPGGAGVRVARVSAE
;
A
#
# COMPACT_ATOMS: atom_id res chain seq x y z
N MET A 1 5.03 41.52 -1.44
CA MET A 1 3.70 40.92 -1.66
C MET A 1 3.94 39.45 -1.84
N SER A 2 3.50 38.63 -0.88
CA SER A 2 3.69 37.17 -0.91
C SER A 2 2.41 36.53 -1.43
N ASP A 3 2.51 35.64 -2.40
CA ASP A 3 1.34 35.02 -3.03
C ASP A 3 0.62 34.05 -2.09
N PRO A 4 -0.70 34.16 -1.92
CA PRO A 4 -1.49 33.26 -1.08
C PRO A 4 -1.56 31.82 -1.64
N TYR A 5 -1.17 31.61 -2.90
CA TYR A 5 -1.13 30.28 -3.52
C TYR A 5 0.10 29.45 -3.10
N SER A 6 1.22 30.09 -2.76
CA SER A 6 2.46 29.38 -2.38
C SER A 6 2.38 28.78 -0.96
N SER A 7 1.57 29.36 -0.08
CA SER A 7 1.46 28.90 1.31
C SER A 7 0.64 27.63 1.47
N THR A 8 -0.31 27.37 0.55
CA THR A 8 -1.17 26.18 0.61
C THR A 8 -0.45 24.95 0.06
N SER A 9 0.31 25.11 -1.03
CA SER A 9 1.15 24.03 -1.59
C SER A 9 2.22 23.58 -0.60
N ASP A 10 2.89 24.52 0.08
CA ASP A 10 3.92 24.19 1.07
C ASP A 10 3.33 23.45 2.27
N ALA A 11 2.12 23.84 2.71
CA ALA A 11 1.41 23.15 3.78
C ALA A 11 0.98 21.73 3.38
N ASP A 12 0.54 21.52 2.14
CA ASP A 12 0.13 20.20 1.65
C ASP A 12 1.34 19.27 1.45
N VAL A 13 2.46 19.79 0.94
CA VAL A 13 3.74 19.05 0.87
C VAL A 13 4.22 18.67 2.27
N ALA A 14 4.12 19.57 3.25
CA ALA A 14 4.48 19.25 4.64
C ALA A 14 3.60 18.15 5.23
N ARG A 15 2.28 18.17 4.96
CA ARG A 15 1.35 17.12 5.37
C ARG A 15 1.68 15.77 4.73
N LEU A 16 2.00 15.76 3.44
CA LEU A 16 2.40 14.55 2.72
C LEU A 16 3.69 13.95 3.29
N ARG A 17 4.72 14.78 3.55
CA ARG A 17 5.98 14.34 4.17
C ARG A 17 5.76 13.73 5.55
N LEU A 18 4.97 14.39 6.39
CA LEU A 18 4.61 13.86 7.71
C LEU A 18 3.89 12.52 7.60
N GLU A 19 2.99 12.37 6.63
CA GLU A 19 2.29 11.10 6.43
C GLU A 19 3.24 10.02 5.89
N ALA A 20 4.19 10.38 5.02
CA ALA A 20 5.23 9.48 4.53
C ALA A 20 6.13 8.96 5.67
N GLU A 21 6.47 9.81 6.63
CA GLU A 21 7.23 9.40 7.83
C GLU A 21 6.42 8.43 8.71
N ARG A 22 5.14 8.71 8.95
CA ARG A 22 4.26 7.79 9.69
C ARG A 22 4.11 6.45 8.97
N HIS A 23 3.99 6.49 7.65
CA HIS A 23 3.90 5.30 6.82
C HIS A 23 5.19 4.45 6.91
N ARG A 24 6.37 5.09 6.80
CA ARG A 24 7.66 4.42 7.01
C ARG A 24 7.77 3.81 8.40
N TRP A 25 7.29 4.51 9.42
CA TRP A 25 7.28 3.98 10.79
C TRP A 25 6.49 2.67 10.86
N LEU A 26 5.30 2.61 10.24
CA LEU A 26 4.45 1.40 10.26
C LEU A 26 5.13 0.21 9.59
N LEU A 27 5.91 0.46 8.54
CA LEU A 27 6.61 -0.57 7.79
C LEU A 27 7.98 -0.93 8.37
N ARG A 28 8.47 -0.22 9.39
CA ARG A 28 9.84 -0.39 9.89
C ARG A 28 10.12 -1.84 10.31
N GLU A 29 9.29 -2.39 11.18
CA GLU A 29 9.44 -3.75 11.70
C GLU A 29 9.37 -4.82 10.58
N PRO A 30 8.31 -4.87 9.73
CA PRO A 30 8.26 -5.88 8.67
C PRO A 30 9.38 -5.71 7.63
N ILE A 31 9.88 -4.48 7.39
CA ILE A 31 11.05 -4.24 6.53
C ILE A 31 12.33 -4.80 7.17
N GLU A 32 12.56 -4.54 8.46
CA GLU A 32 13.73 -5.05 9.20
C GLU A 32 13.75 -6.59 9.19
N GLU A 33 12.61 -7.22 9.45
CA GLU A 33 12.48 -8.69 9.41
C GLU A 33 12.71 -9.27 8.01
N TYR A 34 12.16 -8.63 6.98
CA TYR A 34 12.36 -9.02 5.60
C TYR A 34 13.85 -8.92 5.21
N TRP A 35 14.52 -7.84 5.59
CA TRP A 35 15.96 -7.69 5.36
C TRP A 35 16.78 -8.77 6.04
N HIS A 36 16.41 -9.15 7.27
CA HIS A 36 17.07 -10.24 7.97
C HIS A 36 16.97 -11.56 7.20
N ARG A 37 15.79 -11.87 6.63
CA ARG A 37 15.59 -13.06 5.78
C ARG A 37 16.36 -13.00 4.46
N ILE A 38 16.38 -11.84 3.81
CA ILE A 38 17.15 -11.65 2.57
C ILE A 38 18.65 -11.84 2.83
N ALA A 39 19.17 -11.30 3.93
CA ALA A 39 20.57 -11.46 4.31
C ALA A 39 20.93 -12.92 4.60
N GLN A 40 20.09 -13.66 5.33
CA GLN A 40 20.28 -15.11 5.55
C GLN A 40 20.31 -15.86 4.21
N ARG A 41 19.34 -15.60 3.34
CA ARG A 41 19.25 -16.24 2.03
C ARG A 41 20.46 -15.91 1.13
N ALA A 42 20.96 -14.67 1.19
CA ALA A 42 22.15 -14.27 0.46
C ALA A 42 23.38 -15.03 0.97
N ALA A 43 23.54 -15.16 2.29
CA ALA A 43 24.63 -15.92 2.90
C ALA A 43 24.59 -17.40 2.52
N ASP A 44 23.42 -18.04 2.57
CA ASP A 44 23.23 -19.44 2.19
C ASP A 44 23.58 -19.70 0.72
N LEU A 45 23.38 -18.70 -0.15
CA LEU A 45 23.68 -18.77 -1.58
C LEU A 45 25.08 -18.25 -1.93
N GLY A 46 25.87 -17.76 -0.96
CA GLY A 46 27.18 -17.16 -1.19
C GLY A 46 27.14 -15.92 -2.08
N LEU A 47 26.06 -15.12 -1.99
CA LEU A 47 25.86 -13.92 -2.80
C LEU A 47 26.55 -12.70 -2.18
N GLU A 48 27.24 -11.94 -3.02
CA GLU A 48 27.88 -10.68 -2.64
C GLU A 48 26.86 -9.51 -2.54
N PRO A 49 27.23 -8.42 -1.84
CA PRO A 49 26.50 -7.15 -1.89
C PRO A 49 26.31 -6.66 -3.34
N GLY A 50 25.13 -6.13 -3.66
CA GLY A 50 24.77 -5.73 -5.04
C GLY A 50 24.37 -6.90 -5.95
N SER A 51 24.07 -8.07 -5.38
CA SER A 51 23.43 -9.14 -6.14
C SER A 51 22.01 -8.76 -6.56
N LEU A 52 21.52 -9.36 -7.66
CA LEU A 52 20.15 -9.14 -8.17
C LEU A 52 19.06 -9.35 -7.10
N LEU A 53 19.32 -10.21 -6.11
CA LEU A 53 18.40 -10.45 -4.99
C LEU A 53 18.24 -9.20 -4.12
N ILE A 54 19.35 -8.54 -3.78
CA ILE A 54 19.38 -7.33 -2.95
C ILE A 54 18.72 -6.18 -3.72
N ASP A 55 19.12 -5.96 -4.97
CA ASP A 55 18.54 -4.90 -5.81
C ASP A 55 17.02 -5.07 -5.98
N GLN A 56 16.55 -6.31 -6.08
CA GLN A 56 15.12 -6.60 -6.19
C GLN A 56 14.38 -6.34 -4.88
N ALA A 57 14.98 -6.70 -3.74
CA ALA A 57 14.45 -6.39 -2.42
C ALA A 57 14.33 -4.87 -2.19
N GLU A 58 15.33 -4.09 -2.58
CA GLU A 58 15.31 -2.62 -2.49
C GLU A 58 14.17 -2.02 -3.32
N ARG A 59 14.01 -2.48 -4.57
CA ARG A 59 12.91 -2.02 -5.44
C ARG A 59 11.54 -2.34 -4.85
N PHE A 60 11.35 -3.56 -4.34
CA PHE A 60 10.09 -3.94 -3.71
C PHE A 60 9.78 -3.10 -2.47
N ILE A 61 10.78 -2.82 -1.63
CA ILE A 61 10.58 -1.96 -0.47
C ILE A 61 10.24 -0.53 -0.91
N ALA A 62 10.96 0.03 -1.89
CA ALA A 62 10.70 1.37 -2.40
C ALA A 62 9.26 1.51 -2.90
N ASP A 63 8.76 0.51 -3.64
CA ASP A 63 7.38 0.47 -4.14
C ASP A 63 6.33 0.42 -3.03
N LEU A 64 6.68 0.05 -1.79
CA LEU A 64 5.75 0.04 -0.66
C LEU A 64 5.67 1.40 0.05
N LEU A 65 6.63 2.30 -0.16
CA LEU A 65 6.72 3.56 0.57
C LEU A 65 5.95 4.69 -0.12
N ILE A 66 5.50 5.66 0.68
CA ILE A 66 5.07 6.96 0.16
C ILE A 66 6.33 7.75 -0.20
N ASP A 67 6.52 7.96 -1.50
CA ASP A 67 7.47 8.92 -2.07
C ASP A 67 6.77 10.28 -2.29
N PRO A 68 7.11 11.34 -1.52
CA PRO A 68 6.44 12.64 -1.64
C PRO A 68 6.59 13.32 -3.01
N ASP A 69 7.64 13.01 -3.77
CA ASP A 69 7.88 13.62 -5.08
C ASP A 69 7.04 12.92 -6.15
N HIS A 70 6.81 11.61 -6.01
CA HIS A 70 6.02 10.81 -6.95
C HIS A 70 4.53 10.75 -6.58
N HIS A 71 4.20 11.03 -5.32
CA HIS A 71 2.85 10.96 -4.78
C HIS A 71 2.31 12.34 -4.36
N VAL A 72 2.72 13.41 -5.06
CA VAL A 72 2.30 14.79 -4.76
C VAL A 72 0.77 14.96 -4.76
N ASP A 73 0.06 14.21 -5.60
CA ASP A 73 -1.39 14.23 -5.72
C ASP A 73 -2.10 13.13 -4.88
N LEU A 74 -1.40 12.52 -3.92
CA LEU A 74 -1.98 11.48 -3.08
C LEU A 74 -3.11 12.04 -2.22
N ASP A 75 -4.30 11.49 -2.38
CA ASP A 75 -5.44 11.81 -1.51
C ASP A 75 -5.20 11.23 -0.10
N LEU A 76 -4.75 12.10 0.80
CA LEU A 76 -4.43 11.72 2.18
C LEU A 76 -5.66 11.34 3.00
N GLU A 77 -6.84 11.86 2.69
CA GLU A 77 -8.07 11.47 3.39
C GLU A 77 -8.48 10.05 3.00
N ALA A 78 -8.44 9.74 1.70
CA ALA A 78 -8.71 8.41 1.19
C ALA A 78 -7.66 7.39 1.69
N TYR A 79 -6.37 7.74 1.68
CA TYR A 79 -5.30 6.90 2.23
C TYR A 79 -5.55 6.58 3.71
N ARG A 80 -5.84 7.61 4.54
CA ARG A 80 -6.11 7.42 5.97
C ARG A 80 -7.37 6.58 6.20
N ALA A 81 -8.43 6.81 5.44
CA ALA A 81 -9.66 6.03 5.54
C ALA A 81 -9.39 4.52 5.34
N VAL A 82 -8.57 4.18 4.35
CA VAL A 82 -8.20 2.80 4.06
C VAL A 82 -7.25 2.23 5.12
N ARG A 83 -6.22 2.99 5.50
CA ARG A 83 -5.25 2.61 6.55
C ARG A 83 -5.97 2.29 7.86
N ASP A 84 -6.86 3.17 8.28
CA ASP A 84 -7.58 3.09 9.55
C ASP A 84 -8.73 2.08 9.49
N GLY A 85 -8.96 1.45 8.33
CA GLY A 85 -9.96 0.42 8.14
C GLY A 85 -11.39 0.93 8.24
N VAL A 86 -11.62 2.20 7.89
CA VAL A 86 -12.96 2.80 7.88
C VAL A 86 -13.88 1.98 6.96
N PRO A 87 -15.09 1.61 7.40
CA PRO A 87 -16.04 0.90 6.56
C PRO A 87 -16.36 1.67 5.28
N VAL A 88 -16.33 0.97 4.14
CA VAL A 88 -16.62 1.52 2.82
C VAL A 88 -17.83 0.85 2.19
N ARG A 89 -18.61 1.62 1.43
CA ARG A 89 -19.59 1.09 0.47
C ARG A 89 -19.01 1.20 -0.94
N TYR A 90 -19.34 0.26 -1.81
CA TYR A 90 -19.02 0.39 -3.23
C TYR A 90 -20.16 1.17 -3.93
N ASP A 91 -19.82 2.31 -4.49
CA ASP A 91 -20.69 3.10 -5.35
C ASP A 91 -20.53 2.63 -6.79
N ALA A 92 -21.36 1.68 -7.20
CA ALA A 92 -21.26 1.02 -8.49
C ALA A 92 -21.42 1.98 -9.69
N PRO A 93 -22.39 2.93 -9.71
CA PRO A 93 -22.51 3.92 -10.78
C PRO A 93 -21.23 4.72 -11.04
N ASN A 94 -20.51 5.09 -9.99
CA ASN A 94 -19.29 5.90 -10.10
C ASN A 94 -18.00 5.06 -10.11
N HIS A 95 -18.11 3.75 -9.91
CA HIS A 95 -17.00 2.82 -9.75
C HIS A 95 -15.99 3.23 -8.67
N LEU A 96 -16.48 3.73 -7.52
CA LEU A 96 -15.66 4.21 -6.40
C LEU A 96 -16.03 3.48 -5.10
N PHE A 97 -15.08 3.43 -4.17
CA PHE A 97 -15.42 3.14 -2.77
C PHE A 97 -15.69 4.45 -2.05
N VAL A 98 -16.71 4.46 -1.19
CA VAL A 98 -17.09 5.64 -0.40
C VAL A 98 -17.02 5.28 1.08
N ALA A 99 -16.14 5.97 1.80
CA ALA A 99 -16.08 5.96 3.26
C ALA A 99 -16.87 7.15 3.81
N ARG A 100 -17.37 7.04 5.05
CA ARG A 100 -17.99 8.16 5.76
C ARG A 100 -17.20 8.47 7.03
N ILE A 101 -16.59 9.65 7.09
CA ILE A 101 -15.75 10.10 8.21
C ILE A 101 -16.31 11.41 8.74
N ALA A 102 -16.67 11.43 10.03
CA ALA A 102 -17.25 12.61 10.68
C ALA A 102 -18.40 13.27 9.88
N GLY A 103 -19.24 12.44 9.25
CA GLY A 103 -20.38 12.89 8.43
C GLY A 103 -20.06 13.28 6.99
N ARG A 104 -18.78 13.37 6.60
CA ARG A 104 -18.32 13.67 5.24
C ARG A 104 -18.05 12.38 4.45
N GLU A 105 -18.31 12.41 3.15
CA GLU A 105 -17.97 11.33 2.23
C GLU A 105 -16.53 11.49 1.75
N VAL A 106 -15.77 10.40 1.78
CA VAL A 106 -14.41 10.30 1.25
C VAL A 106 -14.43 9.27 0.13
N HIS A 107 -14.03 9.69 -1.06
CA HIS A 107 -14.02 8.85 -2.26
C HIS A 107 -12.65 8.19 -2.43
N ILE A 108 -12.64 6.88 -2.61
CA ILE A 108 -11.42 6.08 -2.73
C ILE A 108 -11.45 5.39 -4.09
N ARG A 109 -10.44 5.64 -4.93
CA ARG A 109 -10.37 5.02 -6.25
C ARG A 109 -9.95 3.55 -6.10
N PRO A 110 -10.60 2.59 -6.79
CA PRO A 110 -10.27 1.16 -6.66
C PRO A 110 -8.81 0.82 -6.98
N ASN A 111 -8.23 1.53 -7.95
CA ASN A 111 -6.86 1.33 -8.44
C ASN A 111 -5.92 2.48 -8.08
N GLY A 112 -6.35 3.40 -7.20
CA GLY A 112 -5.56 4.56 -6.82
C GLY A 112 -4.41 4.20 -5.87
N PRO A 113 -3.29 4.95 -5.90
CA PRO A 113 -2.18 4.76 -4.97
C PRO A 113 -2.63 4.88 -3.50
N GLU A 114 -3.62 5.73 -3.20
CA GLU A 114 -4.19 5.91 -1.86
C GLU A 114 -4.75 4.59 -1.28
N ARG A 115 -5.41 3.79 -2.11
CA ARG A 115 -6.00 2.52 -1.67
C ARG A 115 -4.92 1.47 -1.46
N ARG A 116 -3.97 1.36 -2.40
CA ARG A 116 -2.87 0.41 -2.28
C ARG A 116 -2.01 0.69 -1.05
N LEU A 117 -1.54 1.94 -0.90
CA LEU A 117 -0.68 2.36 0.20
C LEU A 117 -1.44 2.30 1.54
N GLY A 118 -2.74 2.62 1.55
CA GLY A 118 -3.57 2.46 2.74
C GLY A 118 -3.71 0.99 3.19
N ILE A 119 -3.90 0.06 2.25
CA ILE A 119 -3.95 -1.38 2.55
C ILE A 119 -2.60 -1.86 3.10
N ILE A 120 -1.48 -1.47 2.46
CA ILE A 120 -0.13 -1.78 2.92
C ILE A 120 0.06 -1.33 4.38
N ALA A 121 -0.25 -0.06 4.66
CA ALA A 121 -0.11 0.52 5.98
C ALA A 121 -0.96 -0.21 7.03
N ARG A 122 -2.20 -0.59 6.68
CA ARG A 122 -3.10 -1.33 7.57
C ARG A 122 -2.58 -2.73 7.88
N LEU A 123 -2.05 -3.44 6.89
CA LEU A 123 -1.48 -4.76 7.06
C LEU A 123 -0.23 -4.70 7.94
N ALA A 124 0.67 -3.74 7.68
CA ALA A 124 1.85 -3.50 8.50
C ALA A 124 1.46 -3.19 9.96
N ALA A 125 0.48 -2.31 10.18
CA ALA A 125 -0.06 -2.02 11.52
C ALA A 125 -0.67 -3.23 12.23
N SER A 126 -1.07 -4.27 11.47
CA SER A 126 -1.62 -5.52 11.99
C SER A 126 -0.55 -6.60 12.21
N GLY A 127 0.74 -6.27 12.05
CA GLY A 127 1.86 -7.21 12.20
C GLY A 127 1.96 -8.23 11.07
N VAL A 128 1.44 -7.91 9.88
CA VAL A 128 1.54 -8.79 8.72
C VAL A 128 2.94 -8.71 8.13
N ASP A 129 3.48 -9.87 7.76
CA ASP A 129 4.80 -10.00 7.16
C ASP A 129 4.92 -9.31 5.78
N LEU A 130 6.11 -8.78 5.45
CA LEU A 130 6.34 -8.03 4.21
C LEU A 130 6.09 -8.86 2.93
N ASP A 131 6.39 -10.16 2.91
CA ASP A 131 6.15 -11.01 1.74
C ASP A 131 4.64 -11.15 1.45
N GLN A 132 3.83 -11.23 2.52
CA GLN A 132 2.37 -11.24 2.41
C GLN A 132 1.83 -9.88 2.00
N ILE A 133 2.39 -8.78 2.54
CA ILE A 133 2.06 -7.41 2.13
C ILE A 133 2.32 -7.21 0.64
N LEU A 134 3.50 -7.62 0.14
CA LEU A 134 3.87 -7.53 -1.28
C LEU A 134 2.88 -8.30 -2.16
N THR A 135 2.50 -9.50 -1.73
CA THR A 135 1.51 -10.34 -2.43
C THR A 135 0.16 -9.63 -2.54
N VAL A 136 -0.36 -9.10 -1.43
CA VAL A 136 -1.64 -8.38 -1.43
C VAL A 136 -1.55 -7.09 -2.26
N ALA A 137 -0.45 -6.34 -2.13
CA ALA A 137 -0.24 -5.11 -2.89
C ALA A 137 -0.25 -5.36 -4.42
N ALA A 138 0.36 -6.46 -4.88
CA ALA A 138 0.33 -6.84 -6.30
C ALA A 138 -1.08 -7.21 -6.79
N VAL A 139 -1.88 -7.89 -5.96
CA VAL A 139 -3.27 -8.24 -6.29
C VAL A 139 -4.18 -7.01 -6.32
N VAL A 140 -3.95 -6.06 -5.41
CA VAL A 140 -4.74 -4.82 -5.31
C VAL A 140 -4.61 -3.94 -6.55
N VAL A 141 -3.43 -3.89 -7.18
CA VAL A 141 -3.20 -3.18 -8.46
C VAL A 141 -3.84 -3.91 -9.64
N THR A 142 -3.86 -5.24 -9.61
CA THR A 142 -4.27 -6.07 -10.75
C THR A 142 -5.77 -6.41 -10.77
N HIS A 143 -6.55 -6.02 -9.76
CA HIS A 143 -8.00 -6.27 -9.70
C HIS A 143 -8.85 -5.00 -9.90
N PRO A 144 -9.18 -4.62 -11.15
CA PRO A 144 -10.27 -3.71 -11.42
C PRO A 144 -11.60 -4.45 -11.18
N GLY A 145 -12.26 -4.14 -10.07
CA GLY A 145 -13.69 -4.38 -9.80
C GLY A 145 -14.38 -5.55 -10.52
N ARG A 146 -14.21 -6.79 -10.05
CA ARG A 146 -15.19 -7.85 -10.33
C ARG A 146 -15.99 -8.19 -9.07
N PRO A 147 -17.29 -7.87 -9.00
CA PRO A 147 -18.17 -8.51 -8.03
C PRO A 147 -18.41 -9.95 -8.49
N GLY A 148 -17.87 -10.91 -7.74
CA GLY A 148 -18.07 -12.35 -7.96
C GLY A 148 -17.13 -12.99 -8.99
N GLY A 149 -16.32 -13.96 -8.54
CA GLY A 149 -15.63 -14.87 -9.46
C GLY A 149 -14.24 -15.34 -9.08
N ALA A 150 -13.98 -15.70 -7.82
CA ALA A 150 -12.98 -16.72 -7.52
C ALA A 150 -13.71 -18.03 -7.26
N GLY A 151 -14.26 -18.62 -8.33
CA GLY A 151 -14.65 -20.03 -8.31
C GLY A 151 -13.37 -20.85 -8.19
N VAL A 152 -12.97 -21.15 -6.95
CA VAL A 152 -12.10 -22.30 -6.69
C VAL A 152 -12.88 -23.51 -7.18
N ARG A 153 -12.55 -24.00 -8.38
CA ARG A 153 -12.95 -25.34 -8.78
C ARG A 153 -12.23 -26.30 -7.85
N VAL A 154 -12.92 -26.75 -6.81
CA VAL A 154 -12.50 -27.95 -6.07
C VAL A 154 -12.56 -29.08 -7.08
N ALA A 155 -11.40 -29.53 -7.56
CA ALA A 155 -11.31 -30.76 -8.31
C ALA A 155 -11.83 -31.88 -7.41
N ARG A 156 -13.02 -32.41 -7.72
CA ARG A 156 -13.43 -33.71 -7.20
C ARG A 156 -12.46 -34.72 -7.80
N VAL A 157 -11.55 -35.22 -6.98
CA VAL A 157 -10.87 -36.48 -7.24
C VAL A 157 -11.94 -37.56 -7.04
N SER A 158 -12.47 -38.10 -8.14
CA SER A 158 -13.16 -39.37 -8.09
C SER A 158 -12.11 -40.45 -7.81
N ALA A 159 -12.28 -41.14 -6.69
CA ALA A 159 -11.61 -42.41 -6.44
C ALA A 159 -12.27 -43.49 -7.32
N GLU A 160 -11.46 -44.20 -8.09
CA GLU A 160 -11.73 -45.58 -8.51
C GLU A 160 -11.05 -46.53 -7.54
#